data_AF-A0A916BCV0-F1
#
_entry.id   AF-A0A916BCV0-F1
#
_cell.length_a   1.000
_cell.length_b   1.000
_cell.length_c   1.000
_cell.angle_alpha   90.00
_cell.angle_beta   90.00
_cell.angle_gamma   90.00
#
_symmetry.space_group_name_H-M   'P 1'
#
loop_
_entity.id
_entity.type
_entity.pdbx_description
1 polymer ?
#
loop_
_entity_poly.entity_id
_entity_poly.type
_entity_poly.pdbx_seq_one_letter_code
_entity_poly.pdbx_strand_id
1 'polypeptide(L)'
;MTCIAFRIPQHPGRPVRGYQLSGLYSPLGLGFSWPELWKKWKEAHDDTANLKRFINTTLGECWEEIGDSIEDIALISRLENYPENLPIALITAGVDVQKDRLEVTLVGWGMGEEAWVLDHVILQGDTAQPEVWAELGETLASANVHTAAIDSGYNTDHVYAFTAKRRWAFAIKGVSGTNRPLIEDEKKRRQRLRNRTKRGAHVEPVGVDQGKALLYSRLKLTEVGPGYIHFTNDPAFDDEYFAQLAAEKLVTKVRGTRPFQEWIQMRPRNEALDCMVYATAAMRLSKKPLDGSPVSCREEKPQPKPQPQAPQQPAAVIYAQKKAAVSRGRISLSGLRRG
;
A
#
# COMPACT_ATOMS: atom_id res chain seq x y z
N MET A 1 25.96 -18.62 -38.96
CA MET A 1 25.74 -18.34 -37.53
C MET A 1 24.25 -18.34 -37.28
N THR A 2 23.74 -19.39 -36.65
CA THR A 2 22.31 -19.52 -36.34
C THR A 2 22.07 -18.77 -35.03
N CYS A 3 21.53 -17.56 -35.09
CA CYS A 3 21.10 -16.85 -33.88
C CYS A 3 19.85 -17.55 -33.34
N ILE A 4 20.02 -18.34 -32.28
CA ILE A 4 18.91 -18.92 -31.54
C ILE A 4 18.41 -17.84 -30.59
N ALA A 5 17.35 -17.12 -30.98
CA ALA A 5 16.63 -16.22 -30.09
C ALA A 5 15.85 -17.07 -29.06
N PHE A 6 16.47 -17.40 -27.93
CA PHE A 6 15.74 -17.94 -26.79
C PHE A 6 14.94 -16.79 -26.16
N ARG A 7 13.61 -16.87 -26.22
CA ARG A 7 12.73 -16.04 -25.37
C ARG A 7 11.95 -16.94 -24.43
N ILE A 8 12.09 -16.69 -23.14
CA ILE A 8 11.16 -17.19 -22.12
C ILE A 8 9.87 -16.34 -22.27
N PRO A 9 8.72 -16.94 -22.62
CA PRO A 9 7.49 -16.18 -22.80
C PRO A 9 7.01 -15.62 -21.45
N GLN A 10 6.99 -14.30 -21.31
CA GLN A 10 6.48 -13.61 -20.11
C GLN A 10 4.96 -13.82 -19.91
N HIS A 11 4.22 -14.11 -21.00
CA HIS A 11 2.78 -14.36 -20.96
C HIS A 11 2.40 -15.55 -21.87
N PRO A 12 2.58 -16.79 -21.43
CA PRO A 12 2.38 -17.98 -22.25
C PRO A 12 0.92 -18.23 -22.65
N GLY A 13 -0.05 -17.67 -21.91
CA GLY A 13 -1.48 -17.85 -22.16
C GLY A 13 -2.11 -16.97 -23.24
N ARG A 14 -1.34 -16.09 -23.92
CA ARG A 14 -1.89 -15.19 -24.95
C ARG A 14 -2.04 -15.91 -26.30
N PRO A 15 -3.16 -15.72 -27.02
CA PRO A 15 -3.40 -16.40 -28.31
C PRO A 15 -2.47 -15.93 -29.43
N VAL A 16 -1.92 -14.71 -29.33
CA VAL A 16 -0.96 -14.14 -30.28
C VAL A 16 0.42 -14.10 -29.65
N ARG A 17 1.41 -14.66 -30.35
CA ARG A 17 2.82 -14.66 -29.93
C ARG A 17 3.50 -13.37 -30.41
N GLY A 18 4.03 -12.59 -29.48
CA GLY A 18 4.89 -11.44 -29.78
C GLY A 18 6.36 -11.83 -29.77
N TYR A 19 7.14 -11.31 -30.73
CA TYR A 19 8.58 -11.50 -30.81
C TYR A 19 9.30 -10.18 -30.52
N GLN A 20 10.43 -10.28 -29.82
CA GLN A 20 11.37 -9.17 -29.66
C GLN A 20 12.63 -9.54 -30.46
N LEU A 21 13.00 -8.69 -31.40
CA LEU A 21 14.20 -8.88 -32.21
C LEU A 21 14.98 -7.56 -32.19
N SER A 22 16.17 -7.61 -31.59
CA SER A 22 17.07 -6.46 -31.59
C SER A 22 17.74 -6.30 -32.94
N GLY A 23 17.84 -5.05 -33.40
CA GLY A 23 18.59 -4.64 -34.58
C GLY A 23 20.09 -4.93 -34.48
N LEU A 24 20.62 -5.22 -33.28
CA LEU A 24 21.99 -5.70 -33.08
C LEU A 24 22.25 -7.05 -33.76
N TYR A 25 21.21 -7.84 -34.01
CA TYR A 25 21.31 -9.13 -34.70
C TYR A 25 21.11 -9.00 -36.22
N SER A 26 21.08 -7.78 -36.77
CA SER A 26 20.85 -7.58 -38.20
C SER A 26 21.98 -8.18 -39.04
N PRO A 27 21.66 -9.01 -40.05
CA PRO A 27 22.65 -9.48 -41.01
C PRO A 27 23.25 -8.31 -41.81
N LEU A 28 24.53 -8.43 -42.17
CA LEU A 28 25.20 -7.45 -43.02
C LEU A 28 24.42 -7.27 -44.34
N GLY A 29 24.02 -6.04 -44.64
CA GLY A 29 23.26 -5.68 -45.86
C GLY A 29 21.73 -5.73 -45.73
N LEU A 30 21.17 -6.22 -44.62
CA LEU A 30 19.72 -6.26 -44.38
C LEU A 30 19.25 -5.35 -43.24
N GLY A 31 20.17 -4.74 -42.51
CA GLY A 31 19.88 -3.78 -41.45
C GLY A 31 21.11 -2.93 -41.13
N PHE A 32 21.08 -2.25 -39.98
CA PHE A 32 22.19 -1.39 -39.57
C PHE A 32 23.43 -2.21 -39.23
N SER A 33 24.59 -1.75 -39.69
CA SER A 33 25.88 -2.26 -39.26
C SER A 33 26.20 -1.80 -37.83
N TRP A 34 27.08 -2.53 -37.13
CA TRP A 34 27.54 -2.16 -35.80
C TRP A 34 28.06 -0.72 -35.69
N PRO A 35 28.86 -0.19 -36.63
CA PRO A 35 29.27 1.22 -36.61
C PRO A 35 28.12 2.21 -36.73
N GLU A 36 27.08 1.90 -37.51
CA GLU A 36 25.89 2.76 -37.65
C GLU A 36 25.03 2.71 -36.38
N LEU A 37 24.88 1.54 -35.78
CA LEU A 37 24.20 1.37 -34.49
C LEU A 37 24.91 2.15 -33.39
N TRP A 38 26.25 2.11 -33.35
CA TRP A 38 27.04 2.89 -32.41
C TRP A 38 26.89 4.40 -32.61
N LYS A 39 26.89 4.89 -33.86
CA LYS A 39 26.66 6.32 -34.14
C LYS A 39 25.27 6.76 -33.68
N LYS A 40 24.23 5.99 -34.02
CA LYS A 40 22.86 6.24 -33.57
C LYS A 40 22.75 6.24 -32.05
N TRP A 41 23.41 5.31 -31.37
CA TRP A 41 23.47 5.29 -29.91
C TRP A 41 24.13 6.56 -29.36
N LYS A 42 25.28 6.97 -29.91
CA LYS A 42 26.02 8.17 -29.49
C LYS A 42 25.20 9.45 -29.70
N GLU A 43 24.50 9.57 -30.82
CA GLU A 43 23.61 10.70 -31.12
C GLU A 43 22.37 10.72 -30.20
N ALA A 44 21.88 9.54 -29.82
CA ALA A 44 20.72 9.40 -28.95
C ALA A 44 21.04 9.55 -27.46
N HIS A 45 22.28 9.28 -27.03
CA HIS A 45 22.65 9.20 -25.63
C HIS A 45 22.36 10.49 -24.84
N ASP A 46 22.55 11.65 -25.48
CA ASP A 46 22.36 12.96 -24.86
C ASP A 46 20.93 13.50 -25.00
N ASP A 47 20.04 12.80 -25.72
CA ASP A 47 18.64 13.19 -25.94
C ASP A 47 17.68 12.04 -25.62
N THR A 48 17.01 12.15 -24.49
CA THR A 48 16.00 11.19 -23.98
C THR A 48 14.97 10.78 -25.03
N ALA A 49 14.54 11.68 -25.93
CA ALA A 49 13.56 11.37 -26.96
C ALA A 49 14.15 10.47 -28.06
N ASN A 50 15.39 10.73 -28.46
CA ASN A 50 16.12 9.90 -29.40
C ASN A 50 16.56 8.58 -28.78
N LEU A 51 16.90 8.57 -27.48
CA LEU A 51 17.22 7.35 -26.73
C LEU A 51 16.01 6.41 -26.64
N LYS A 52 14.83 6.95 -26.33
CA LYS A 52 13.56 6.21 -26.37
C LYS A 52 13.27 5.62 -27.76
N ARG A 53 13.53 6.40 -28.83
CA ARG A 53 13.38 5.92 -30.21
C ARG A 53 14.39 4.81 -30.52
N PHE A 54 15.63 4.95 -30.09
CA PHE A 54 16.67 3.95 -30.30
C PHE A 54 16.31 2.63 -29.61
N ILE A 55 15.92 2.67 -28.33
CA ILE A 55 15.57 1.46 -27.57
C ILE A 55 14.32 0.77 -28.13
N ASN A 56 13.24 1.51 -28.38
CA ASN A 56 12.00 0.93 -28.92
C ASN A 56 12.17 0.41 -30.35
N THR A 57 12.78 1.19 -31.24
CA THR A 57 12.79 0.89 -32.68
C THR A 57 14.03 0.12 -33.11
N THR A 58 15.17 0.34 -32.46
CA THR A 58 16.45 -0.30 -32.85
C THR A 58 16.74 -1.53 -32.00
N LEU A 59 16.50 -1.49 -30.68
CA LEU A 59 16.71 -2.68 -29.81
C LEU A 59 15.47 -3.56 -29.68
N GLY A 60 14.30 -3.04 -30.06
CA GLY A 60 13.02 -3.75 -29.90
C GLY A 60 12.63 -3.94 -28.44
N GLU A 61 13.24 -3.17 -27.54
CA GLU A 61 13.01 -3.20 -26.10
C GLU A 61 11.94 -2.18 -25.74
N CYS A 62 11.13 -2.49 -24.72
CA CYS A 62 10.21 -1.50 -24.18
C CYS A 62 11.00 -0.44 -23.40
N TRP A 63 10.95 0.81 -23.84
CA TRP A 63 11.52 1.93 -23.07
C TRP A 63 10.72 2.16 -21.78
N GLU A 64 11.41 2.02 -20.65
CA GLU A 64 10.94 2.51 -19.37
C GLU A 64 11.46 3.93 -19.16
N GLU A 65 10.57 4.86 -18.81
CA GLU A 65 11.02 6.22 -18.53
C GLU A 65 11.90 6.21 -17.27
N ILE A 66 13.10 6.78 -17.41
CA ILE A 66 14.02 6.98 -16.28
C ILE A 66 13.33 7.93 -15.32
N GLY A 67 13.11 7.47 -14.11
CA GLY A 67 12.36 8.18 -13.11
C GLY A 67 12.80 7.72 -11.73
N ASP A 68 12.34 8.44 -10.74
CA ASP A 68 12.71 8.19 -9.37
C ASP A 68 11.75 7.16 -8.77
N SER A 69 12.24 5.94 -8.56
CA SER A 69 11.52 4.83 -7.92
C SER A 69 12.29 4.36 -6.68
N ILE A 70 11.56 3.79 -5.73
CA ILE A 70 12.16 3.12 -4.57
C ILE A 70 12.15 1.62 -4.85
N GLU A 71 13.24 0.93 -4.49
CA GLU A 71 13.32 -0.52 -4.63
C GLU A 71 12.67 -1.21 -3.42
N ASP A 72 11.61 -1.98 -3.66
CA ASP A 72 10.78 -2.67 -2.65
C ASP A 72 11.65 -3.50 -1.66
N ILE A 73 12.64 -4.21 -2.20
CA ILE A 73 13.54 -5.12 -1.45
C ILE A 73 14.34 -4.37 -0.39
N ALA A 74 14.70 -3.11 -0.64
CA ALA A 74 15.45 -2.30 0.31
C ALA A 74 14.59 -1.90 1.53
N LEU A 75 13.27 -1.78 1.39
CA LEU A 75 12.38 -1.39 2.48
C LEU A 75 12.04 -2.55 3.40
N ILE A 76 11.85 -3.77 2.86
CA ILE A 76 11.58 -4.98 3.66
C ILE A 76 12.71 -5.24 4.66
N SER A 77 13.96 -4.96 4.27
CA SER A 77 15.11 -5.12 5.16
C SER A 77 15.11 -4.20 6.39
N ARG A 78 14.21 -3.21 6.44
CA ARG A 78 14.06 -2.24 7.53
C ARG A 78 12.96 -2.62 8.53
N LEU A 79 12.33 -3.78 8.35
CA LEU A 79 11.37 -4.29 9.33
C LEU A 79 12.06 -4.47 10.68
N GLU A 80 11.46 -3.90 11.71
CA GLU A 80 12.00 -3.91 13.07
C GLU A 80 10.95 -4.34 14.09
N ASN A 81 11.38 -4.95 15.19
CA ASN A 81 10.48 -5.24 16.30
C ASN A 81 10.36 -3.98 17.16
N TYR A 82 9.16 -3.42 17.24
CA TYR A 82 8.94 -2.23 18.05
C TYR A 82 9.06 -2.54 19.56
N PRO A 83 9.73 -1.67 20.34
CA PRO A 83 9.67 -1.74 21.79
C PRO A 83 8.26 -1.44 22.30
N GLU A 84 7.96 -1.84 23.54
CA GLU A 84 6.65 -1.57 24.18
C GLU A 84 6.30 -0.08 24.21
N ASN A 85 7.31 0.78 24.39
CA ASN A 85 7.13 2.23 24.43
C ASN A 85 7.86 2.88 23.25
N LEU A 86 7.07 3.42 22.32
CA LEU A 86 7.55 4.20 21.19
C LEU A 86 7.51 5.70 21.51
N PRO A 87 8.45 6.51 20.99
CA PRO A 87 8.46 7.97 21.20
C PRO A 87 7.43 8.69 20.30
N ILE A 88 6.18 8.23 20.33
CA ILE A 88 5.08 8.76 19.51
C ILE A 88 4.34 9.83 20.30
N ALA A 89 4.15 11.03 19.74
CA ALA A 89 3.32 12.09 20.31
C ALA A 89 1.89 12.11 19.72
N LEU A 90 1.71 11.53 18.52
CA LEU A 90 0.46 11.61 17.78
C LEU A 90 0.23 10.33 16.96
N ILE A 91 -0.97 9.75 17.05
CA ILE A 91 -1.40 8.66 16.15
C ILE A 91 -2.40 9.20 15.14
N THR A 92 -2.16 8.94 13.86
CA THR A 92 -3.07 9.30 12.77
C THR A 92 -3.41 8.12 11.90
N ALA A 93 -4.50 8.24 11.14
CA ALA A 93 -4.88 7.25 10.15
C ALA A 93 -5.09 7.87 8.77
N GLY A 94 -4.63 7.16 7.74
CA GLY A 94 -5.06 7.36 6.36
C GLY A 94 -5.98 6.23 5.96
N VAL A 95 -7.15 6.57 5.41
CA VAL A 95 -8.17 5.59 5.01
C VAL A 95 -8.46 5.79 3.53
N ASP A 96 -8.24 4.74 2.74
CA ASP A 96 -8.69 4.66 1.37
C ASP A 96 -9.98 3.85 1.27
N VAL A 97 -10.94 4.36 0.51
CA VAL A 97 -12.30 3.82 0.40
C VAL A 97 -12.44 3.19 -0.97
N GLN A 98 -12.56 1.86 -0.99
CA GLN A 98 -12.79 1.09 -2.20
C GLN A 98 -14.23 0.57 -2.22
N LYS A 99 -14.59 -0.15 -3.29
CA LYS A 99 -15.95 -0.70 -3.42
C LYS A 99 -16.24 -1.79 -2.39
N ASP A 100 -15.29 -2.67 -2.17
CA ASP A 100 -15.43 -3.93 -1.45
C ASP A 100 -14.62 -3.99 -0.15
N ARG A 101 -13.94 -2.90 0.20
CA ARG A 101 -13.10 -2.81 1.40
C ARG A 101 -12.76 -1.36 1.79
N LEU A 102 -12.28 -1.21 3.02
CA LEU A 102 -11.58 -0.02 3.51
C LEU A 102 -10.15 -0.40 3.87
N GLU A 103 -9.17 0.30 3.31
CA GLU A 103 -7.77 0.12 3.68
C GLU A 103 -7.36 1.23 4.64
N VAL A 104 -6.74 0.87 5.76
CA VAL A 104 -6.43 1.78 6.86
C VAL A 104 -4.97 1.63 7.22
N THR A 105 -4.20 2.70 7.08
CA THR A 105 -2.82 2.74 7.59
C THR A 105 -2.75 3.60 8.85
N LEU A 106 -2.29 3.00 9.94
CA LEU A 106 -2.08 3.65 11.23
C LEU A 106 -0.62 4.08 11.36
N VAL A 107 -0.39 5.36 11.67
CA VAL A 107 0.96 5.92 11.79
C VAL A 107 1.08 6.70 13.08
N GLY A 108 2.08 6.35 13.89
CA GLY A 108 2.54 7.13 15.02
C GLY A 108 3.61 8.12 14.60
N TRP A 109 3.55 9.34 15.10
CA TRP A 109 4.49 10.42 14.78
C TRP A 109 5.19 10.91 16.03
N GLY A 110 6.51 10.98 15.97
CA GLY A 110 7.37 11.55 17.01
C GLY A 110 8.00 12.86 16.57
N MET A 111 8.95 13.32 17.38
CA MET A 111 9.68 14.57 17.14
C MET A 111 10.35 14.57 15.76
N GLY A 112 10.34 15.72 15.08
CA GLY A 112 10.95 15.84 13.75
C GLY A 112 10.19 15.13 12.63
N GLU A 113 8.92 14.76 12.85
CA GLU A 113 8.11 13.97 11.90
C GLU A 113 8.70 12.59 11.59
N GLU A 114 9.51 12.04 12.50
CA GLU A 114 9.85 10.62 12.53
C GLU A 114 8.57 9.79 12.74
N ALA A 115 8.41 8.71 11.97
CA ALA A 115 7.14 8.01 11.83
C ALA A 115 7.31 6.51 12.10
N TRP A 116 6.36 5.94 12.83
CA TRP A 116 6.22 4.50 13.05
C TRP A 116 4.93 4.04 12.41
N VAL A 117 5.03 3.26 11.34
CA VAL A 117 3.85 2.60 10.77
C VAL A 117 3.46 1.47 11.72
N LEU A 118 2.30 1.62 12.35
CA LEU A 118 1.84 0.77 13.45
C LEU A 118 1.09 -0.46 12.94
N ASP A 119 0.27 -0.26 11.91
CA ASP A 119 -0.57 -1.31 11.34
C ASP A 119 -1.08 -0.88 9.96
N HIS A 120 -1.39 -1.87 9.13
CA HIS A 120 -2.13 -1.70 7.89
C HIS A 120 -3.28 -2.71 7.85
N VAL A 121 -4.50 -2.22 8.05
CA VAL A 121 -5.69 -3.04 8.23
C VAL A 121 -6.58 -2.94 6.99
N ILE A 122 -6.99 -4.10 6.46
CA ILE A 122 -7.95 -4.19 5.36
C ILE A 122 -9.29 -4.69 5.92
N LEU A 123 -10.26 -3.79 6.03
CA LEU A 123 -11.61 -4.11 6.48
C LEU A 123 -12.44 -4.53 5.28
N GLN A 124 -12.75 -5.82 5.18
CA GLN A 124 -13.49 -6.40 4.05
C GLN A 124 -14.98 -6.14 4.20
N GLY A 125 -15.62 -5.62 3.15
CA GLY A 125 -17.05 -5.37 3.15
C GLY A 125 -17.49 -4.33 2.13
N ASP A 126 -18.74 -4.42 1.68
CA ASP A 126 -19.33 -3.42 0.80
C ASP A 126 -19.42 -2.07 1.52
N THR A 127 -18.74 -1.05 0.99
CA THR A 127 -18.68 0.28 1.61
C THR A 127 -19.97 1.07 1.49
N ALA A 128 -21.00 0.53 0.83
CA ALA A 128 -22.37 1.04 0.90
C ALA A 128 -23.11 0.56 2.18
N GLN A 129 -22.58 -0.43 2.89
CA GLN A 129 -23.22 -1.03 4.06
C GLN A 129 -22.69 -0.42 5.37
N PRO A 130 -23.53 -0.17 6.39
CA PRO A 130 -23.10 0.50 7.62
C PRO A 130 -22.14 -0.30 8.49
N GLU A 131 -22.10 -1.63 8.34
CA GLU A 131 -21.30 -2.55 9.17
C GLU A 131 -19.80 -2.27 9.05
N VAL A 132 -19.28 -2.14 7.83
CA VAL A 132 -17.84 -1.88 7.60
C VAL A 132 -17.42 -0.50 8.15
N TRP A 133 -18.33 0.48 8.15
CA TRP A 133 -18.08 1.79 8.77
C TRP A 133 -18.13 1.75 10.30
N ALA A 134 -18.93 0.86 10.89
CA ALA A 134 -18.91 0.63 12.33
C ALA A 134 -17.57 0.03 12.75
N GLU A 135 -17.11 -1.00 12.04
CA GLU A 135 -15.81 -1.64 12.24
C GLU A 135 -14.64 -0.65 12.05
N LEU A 136 -14.70 0.22 11.04
CA LEU A 136 -13.72 1.31 10.88
C LEU A 136 -13.71 2.21 12.11
N GLY A 137 -14.88 2.60 12.62
CA GLY A 137 -15.01 3.43 13.80
C GLY A 137 -14.39 2.79 15.05
N GLU A 138 -14.60 1.49 15.24
CA GLU A 138 -14.04 0.71 16.35
C GLU A 138 -12.52 0.55 16.23
N THR A 139 -12.02 0.28 15.02
CA THR A 139 -10.59 0.14 14.72
C THR A 139 -9.84 1.44 15.05
N LEU A 140 -10.32 2.57 14.53
CA LEU A 140 -9.71 3.88 14.75
C LEU A 140 -9.79 4.33 16.22
N ALA A 141 -10.89 4.01 16.91
CA ALA A 141 -11.04 4.30 18.33
C ALA A 141 -10.10 3.45 19.20
N SER A 142 -9.99 2.16 18.90
CA SER A 142 -9.14 1.22 19.65
C SER A 142 -7.65 1.56 19.50
N ALA A 143 -7.25 2.07 18.34
CA ALA A 143 -5.90 2.56 18.10
C ALA A 143 -5.64 3.98 18.66
N ASN A 144 -6.61 4.60 19.34
CA ASN A 144 -6.54 5.96 19.87
C ASN A 144 -6.10 6.99 18.82
N VAL A 145 -6.70 6.91 17.62
CA VAL A 145 -6.40 7.81 16.51
C VAL A 145 -6.83 9.24 16.85
N HIS A 146 -5.88 10.16 16.78
CA HIS A 146 -6.09 11.56 17.09
C HIS A 146 -6.65 12.33 15.89
N THR A 147 -6.27 11.93 14.68
CA THR A 147 -6.78 12.52 13.43
C THR A 147 -6.76 11.48 12.33
N ALA A 148 -7.88 11.34 11.61
CA ALA A 148 -8.00 10.46 10.45
C ALA A 148 -8.33 11.28 9.20
N ALA A 149 -7.68 10.96 8.08
CA ALA A 149 -8.02 11.47 6.77
C ALA A 149 -8.62 10.33 5.95
N ILE A 150 -9.86 10.52 5.48
CA ILE A 150 -10.63 9.49 4.79
C ILE A 150 -10.93 9.98 3.39
N ASP A 151 -10.47 9.25 2.38
CA ASP A 151 -10.68 9.65 1.00
C ASP A 151 -12.16 9.58 0.61
N SER A 152 -12.60 10.62 -0.08
CA SER A 152 -13.94 10.73 -0.63
C SER A 152 -13.96 10.50 -2.15
N GLY A 153 -13.05 9.67 -2.67
CA GLY A 153 -13.04 9.25 -4.07
C GLY A 153 -14.16 8.27 -4.40
N TYR A 154 -14.56 7.45 -3.42
CA TYR A 154 -15.66 6.48 -3.53
C TYR A 154 -16.67 6.64 -2.39
N ASN A 155 -17.94 6.26 -2.64
CA ASN A 155 -19.03 6.30 -1.66
C ASN A 155 -19.06 7.57 -0.77
N THR A 156 -18.98 8.74 -1.42
CA THR A 156 -18.84 10.07 -0.78
C THR A 156 -19.87 10.33 0.31
N ASP A 157 -21.11 9.90 0.12
CA ASP A 157 -22.19 10.16 1.08
C ASP A 157 -21.94 9.42 2.41
N HIS A 158 -21.39 8.21 2.35
CA HIS A 158 -21.02 7.44 3.54
C HIS A 158 -19.80 8.04 4.24
N VAL A 159 -18.79 8.49 3.48
CA VAL A 159 -17.62 9.21 4.02
C VAL A 159 -18.08 10.47 4.75
N TYR A 160 -18.97 11.26 4.15
CA TYR A 160 -19.50 12.47 4.77
C TYR A 160 -20.35 12.17 6.00
N ALA A 161 -21.18 11.12 5.97
CA ALA A 161 -21.96 10.70 7.13
C ALA A 161 -21.08 10.21 8.29
N PHE A 162 -19.97 9.52 7.98
CA PHE A 162 -19.01 9.04 8.97
C PHE A 162 -18.25 10.20 9.63
N THR A 163 -17.74 11.12 8.81
CA THR A 163 -16.91 12.26 9.26
C THR A 163 -17.74 13.35 9.94
N ALA A 164 -18.98 13.61 9.51
CA ALA A 164 -19.86 14.60 10.14
C ALA A 164 -20.12 14.35 11.64
N LYS A 165 -20.03 13.08 12.07
CA LYS A 165 -20.23 12.67 13.47
C LYS A 165 -18.95 12.76 14.31
N ARG A 166 -17.78 13.02 13.71
CA ARG A 166 -16.46 12.86 14.34
C ARG A 166 -15.55 14.05 14.02
N ARG A 167 -15.26 14.88 15.02
CA ARG A 167 -14.38 16.06 14.82
C ARG A 167 -12.93 15.72 14.49
N TRP A 168 -12.49 14.51 14.80
CA TRP A 168 -11.13 14.02 14.53
C TRP A 168 -11.01 13.35 13.14
N ALA A 169 -12.12 13.10 12.45
CA ALA A 169 -12.11 12.49 11.11
C ALA A 169 -12.43 13.55 10.05
N PHE A 170 -11.56 13.64 9.04
CA PHE A 170 -11.68 14.58 7.94
C PHE A 170 -11.95 13.83 6.65
N ALA A 171 -12.99 14.23 5.92
CA ALA A 171 -13.15 13.83 4.54
C ALA A 171 -12.12 14.59 3.71
N ILE A 172 -11.34 13.89 2.91
CA ILE A 172 -10.34 14.49 2.04
C ILE A 172 -10.67 14.24 0.57
N LYS A 173 -10.14 15.09 -0.29
CA LYS A 173 -10.14 14.86 -1.73
C LYS A 173 -8.75 15.10 -2.28
N GLY A 174 -8.16 14.06 -2.86
CA GLY A 174 -6.90 14.17 -3.57
C GLY A 174 -6.98 15.16 -4.73
N VAL A 175 -6.00 16.04 -4.85
CA VAL A 175 -5.88 16.98 -5.96
C VAL A 175 -4.46 16.95 -6.53
N SER A 176 -4.36 16.52 -7.78
CA SER A 176 -3.08 16.45 -8.51
C SER A 176 -2.54 17.84 -8.86
N GLY A 177 -1.22 17.92 -9.01
CA GLY A 177 -0.47 19.10 -9.43
C GLY A 177 0.72 19.40 -8.53
N THR A 178 1.89 19.52 -9.14
CA THR A 178 3.20 19.71 -8.47
C THR A 178 3.29 20.99 -7.63
N ASN A 179 2.51 22.02 -7.96
CA ASN A 179 2.48 23.31 -7.26
C ASN A 179 1.43 23.39 -6.14
N ARG A 180 0.80 22.27 -5.77
CA ARG A 180 -0.19 22.23 -4.68
C ARG A 180 0.46 21.73 -3.41
N PRO A 181 0.30 22.44 -2.27
CA PRO A 181 0.76 21.93 -1.00
C PRO A 181 -0.08 20.74 -0.54
N LEU A 182 0.49 19.88 0.30
CA LEU A 182 -0.15 18.71 0.91
C LEU A 182 -1.43 19.14 1.62
N ILE A 183 -1.32 20.17 2.47
CA ILE A 183 -2.46 20.85 3.09
C ILE A 183 -2.41 22.33 2.72
N GLU A 184 -3.56 22.91 2.39
CA GLU A 184 -3.67 24.33 2.09
C GLU A 184 -3.21 25.20 3.26
N ASP A 185 -2.60 26.33 2.93
CA ASP A 185 -2.28 27.38 3.90
C ASP A 185 -3.50 27.79 4.74
N GLU A 186 -3.27 28.05 6.02
CA GLU A 186 -4.35 28.31 6.98
C GLU A 186 -5.21 29.52 6.60
N LYS A 187 -4.61 30.58 6.06
CA LYS A 187 -5.35 31.78 5.64
C LYS A 187 -6.28 31.44 4.47
N LYS A 188 -5.78 30.68 3.48
CA LYS A 188 -6.57 30.21 2.34
C LYS A 188 -7.68 29.28 2.78
N ARG A 189 -7.37 28.30 3.65
CA ARG A 189 -8.34 27.38 4.22
C ARG A 189 -9.46 28.11 4.97
N ARG A 190 -9.12 29.06 5.85
CA ARG A 190 -10.10 29.86 6.59
C ARG A 190 -10.99 30.69 5.66
N GLN A 191 -10.42 31.27 4.61
CA GLN A 191 -11.19 32.01 3.60
C GLN A 191 -12.16 31.10 2.85
N ARG A 192 -11.72 29.90 2.43
CA ARG A 192 -12.57 28.89 1.78
C ARG A 192 -13.72 28.46 2.69
N LEU A 193 -13.42 28.16 3.96
CA LEU A 193 -14.44 27.76 4.94
C LEU A 193 -15.45 28.87 5.22
N ARG A 194 -15.03 30.15 5.22
CA ARG A 194 -15.92 31.30 5.41
C ARG A 194 -16.85 31.55 4.22
N ASN A 195 -16.34 31.37 3.00
CA ASN A 195 -17.09 31.63 1.78
C ASN A 195 -18.01 30.46 1.37
N ARG A 196 -18.04 29.38 2.17
CA ARG A 196 -18.82 28.20 1.87
C ARG A 196 -20.28 28.35 2.32
N THR A 197 -21.21 27.87 1.52
CA THR A 197 -22.61 27.70 1.92
C THR A 197 -22.68 26.73 3.11
N LYS A 198 -23.49 27.07 4.12
CA LYS A 198 -23.65 26.28 5.37
C LYS A 198 -24.07 24.80 5.17
N ARG A 199 -24.52 24.42 3.96
CA ARG A 199 -25.06 23.08 3.63
C ARG A 199 -24.07 22.10 2.99
N GLY A 200 -22.83 22.52 2.67
CA GLY A 200 -21.84 21.63 2.04
C GLY A 200 -21.02 20.82 3.04
N ALA A 201 -20.71 19.56 2.70
CA ALA A 201 -19.80 18.72 3.47
C ALA A 201 -18.41 19.36 3.65
N HIS A 202 -17.75 19.08 4.77
CA HIS A 202 -16.40 19.54 5.06
C HIS A 202 -15.38 18.62 4.40
N VAL A 203 -14.96 18.99 3.19
CA VAL A 203 -13.90 18.29 2.45
C VAL A 203 -12.63 19.12 2.44
N GLU A 204 -11.51 18.50 2.82
CA GLU A 204 -10.19 19.10 2.75
C GLU A 204 -9.48 18.67 1.46
N PRO A 205 -9.06 19.60 0.59
CA PRO A 205 -8.25 19.25 -0.57
C PRO A 205 -6.83 18.88 -0.12
N VAL A 206 -6.32 17.77 -0.63
CA VAL A 206 -4.98 17.25 -0.31
C VAL A 206 -4.12 17.22 -1.56
N GLY A 207 -2.96 17.87 -1.53
CA GLY A 207 -2.00 17.86 -2.62
C GLY A 207 -1.23 16.53 -2.69
N VAL A 208 -1.76 15.58 -3.45
CA VAL A 208 -1.23 14.20 -3.50
C VAL A 208 0.19 14.12 -4.06
N ASP A 209 0.52 14.91 -5.09
CA ASP A 209 1.85 14.91 -5.70
C ASP A 209 2.94 15.35 -4.70
N GLN A 210 2.66 16.37 -3.87
CA GLN A 210 3.59 16.80 -2.82
C GLN A 210 3.68 15.76 -1.71
N GLY A 211 2.55 15.14 -1.34
CA GLY A 211 2.52 14.06 -0.36
C GLY A 211 3.39 12.88 -0.78
N LYS A 212 3.26 12.44 -2.04
CA LYS A 212 4.07 11.38 -2.64
C LYS A 212 5.54 11.77 -2.69
N ALA A 213 5.87 12.98 -3.12
CA ALA A 213 7.26 13.46 -3.13
C ALA A 213 7.88 13.47 -1.73
N LEU A 214 7.14 13.95 -0.73
CA LEU A 214 7.59 13.96 0.67
C LEU A 214 7.81 12.53 1.17
N LEU A 215 6.84 11.64 0.97
CA LEU A 215 6.94 10.26 1.38
C LEU A 215 8.15 9.56 0.71
N TYR A 216 8.33 9.74 -0.60
CA TYR A 216 9.47 9.16 -1.33
C TYR A 216 10.80 9.70 -0.80
N SER A 217 10.90 11.00 -0.49
CA SER A 217 12.11 11.57 0.11
C SER A 217 12.45 10.97 1.48
N ARG A 218 11.43 10.59 2.26
CA ARG A 218 11.58 9.97 3.58
C ARG A 218 11.95 8.50 3.51
N LEU A 219 11.33 7.76 2.60
CA LEU A 219 11.65 6.34 2.37
C LEU A 219 13.11 6.16 1.89
N LYS A 220 13.69 7.18 1.25
CA LYS A 220 15.10 7.18 0.86
C LYS A 220 16.07 7.39 2.02
N LEU A 221 15.63 7.91 3.16
CA LEU A 221 16.49 8.07 4.33
C LEU A 221 16.91 6.69 4.83
N THR A 222 18.19 6.52 5.14
CA THR A 222 18.77 5.27 5.68
C THR A 222 19.18 5.40 7.14
N GLU A 223 19.29 6.62 7.64
CA GLU A 223 19.66 6.92 9.02
C GLU A 223 18.41 7.27 9.83
N VAL A 224 18.28 6.67 11.01
CA VAL A 224 17.21 6.91 11.97
C VAL A 224 17.28 8.35 12.48
N GLY A 225 16.13 9.00 12.61
CA GLY A 225 16.04 10.41 13.00
C GLY A 225 14.88 11.17 12.30
N PRO A 226 14.95 12.51 12.26
CA PRO A 226 13.87 13.35 11.75
C PRO A 226 13.40 12.95 10.35
N GLY A 227 12.13 12.58 10.22
CA GLY A 227 11.50 12.19 8.97
C GLY A 227 11.74 10.74 8.54
N TYR A 228 12.51 9.94 9.29
CA TYR A 228 12.67 8.52 9.03
C TYR A 228 11.35 7.78 9.27
N ILE A 229 11.11 6.71 8.49
CA ILE A 229 9.89 5.89 8.59
C ILE A 229 10.29 4.48 9.00
N HIS A 230 9.82 4.10 10.18
CA HIS A 230 9.93 2.77 10.75
C HIS A 230 8.76 1.89 10.30
N PHE A 231 9.05 0.61 10.08
CA PHE A 231 8.05 -0.40 9.76
C PHE A 231 8.14 -1.53 10.79
N THR A 232 7.01 -1.88 11.40
CA THR A 232 6.98 -2.99 12.35
C THR A 232 7.11 -4.31 11.61
N ASN A 233 7.80 -5.27 12.21
CA ASN A 233 7.84 -6.66 11.78
C ASN A 233 6.52 -7.38 12.12
N ASP A 234 5.42 -6.87 11.57
CA ASP A 234 4.09 -7.48 11.64
C ASP A 234 3.75 -8.15 10.30
N PRO A 235 3.02 -9.28 10.27
CA PRO A 235 2.61 -9.94 9.04
C PRO A 235 1.87 -9.05 8.02
N ALA A 236 1.25 -7.95 8.45
CA ALA A 236 0.63 -6.97 7.56
C ALA A 236 1.63 -6.25 6.62
N PHE A 237 2.92 -6.22 6.97
CA PHE A 237 3.98 -5.57 6.19
C PHE A 237 4.78 -6.60 5.39
N ASP A 238 4.10 -7.20 4.41
CA ASP A 238 4.67 -8.18 3.49
C ASP A 238 5.20 -7.55 2.18
N ASP A 239 5.71 -8.39 1.29
CA ASP A 239 6.22 -7.96 -0.03
C ASP A 239 5.17 -7.18 -0.84
N GLU A 240 3.88 -7.52 -0.70
CA GLU A 240 2.79 -6.86 -1.41
C GLU A 240 2.52 -5.45 -0.86
N TYR A 241 2.60 -5.26 0.46
CA TYR A 241 2.51 -3.92 1.06
C TYR A 241 3.62 -2.99 0.53
N PHE A 242 4.87 -3.43 0.55
CA PHE A 242 6.00 -2.61 0.08
C PHE A 242 5.95 -2.38 -1.43
N ALA A 243 5.51 -3.38 -2.19
CA ALA A 243 5.22 -3.24 -3.61
C ALA A 243 4.16 -2.17 -3.93
N GLN A 244 3.12 -2.06 -3.10
CA GLN A 244 2.11 -1.02 -3.24
C GLN A 244 2.64 0.35 -2.82
N LEU A 245 3.47 0.40 -1.77
CA LEU A 245 4.11 1.64 -1.33
C LEU A 245 5.04 2.23 -2.41
N ALA A 246 5.71 1.38 -3.18
CA ALA A 246 6.55 1.73 -4.32
C ALA A 246 5.84 1.63 -5.69
N ALA A 247 4.50 1.56 -5.71
CA ALA A 247 3.72 1.33 -6.93
C ALA A 247 3.79 2.46 -7.97
N GLU A 248 4.37 3.61 -7.63
CA GLU A 248 4.44 4.79 -8.50
C GLU A 248 5.88 5.23 -8.75
N LYS A 249 6.08 5.89 -9.89
CA LYS A 249 7.39 6.44 -10.27
C LYS A 249 7.23 7.89 -10.67
N LEU A 250 8.10 8.76 -10.15
CA LEU A 250 8.14 10.14 -10.60
C LEU A 250 8.93 10.20 -11.90
N VAL A 251 8.25 10.57 -12.98
CA VAL A 251 8.83 10.58 -14.32
C VAL A 251 8.81 11.98 -14.90
N THR A 252 9.90 12.36 -15.55
CA THR A 252 10.00 13.65 -16.26
C THR A 252 9.57 13.45 -17.71
N LYS A 253 8.42 14.03 -18.07
CA LYS A 253 7.92 14.06 -19.44
C LYS A 253 8.13 15.45 -20.05
N VAL A 254 8.23 15.51 -21.37
CA VAL A 254 8.32 16.76 -22.11
C VAL A 254 6.98 17.02 -22.81
N ARG A 255 6.34 18.15 -22.52
CA ARG A 255 5.15 18.61 -23.25
C ARG A 255 5.51 19.86 -24.04
N GLY A 256 5.65 19.70 -25.36
CA GLY A 256 6.19 20.76 -26.21
C GLY A 256 7.67 20.97 -25.92
N THR A 257 8.04 22.13 -25.38
CA THR A 257 9.41 22.49 -24.99
C THR A 257 9.65 22.51 -23.49
N ARG A 258 8.62 22.29 -22.66
CA ARG A 258 8.74 22.36 -21.20
C ARG A 258 8.75 20.96 -20.59
N PRO A 259 9.78 20.60 -19.81
CA PRO A 259 9.74 19.41 -18.98
C PRO A 259 8.71 19.61 -17.86
N PHE A 260 7.94 18.57 -17.57
CA PHE A 260 7.03 18.50 -16.44
C PHE A 260 7.17 17.13 -15.79
N GLN A 261 7.00 17.08 -14.47
CA GLN A 261 7.05 15.84 -13.71
C GLN A 261 5.64 15.30 -13.52
N GLU A 262 5.48 14.00 -13.68
CA GLU A 262 4.21 13.28 -13.51
C GLU A 262 4.47 11.98 -12.75
N TRP A 263 3.62 11.70 -11.77
CA TRP A 263 3.59 10.40 -11.09
C TRP A 263 2.88 9.40 -11.99
N ILE A 264 3.57 8.32 -12.34
CA ILE A 264 3.01 7.24 -13.15
C ILE A 264 2.85 6.02 -12.27
N GLN A 265 1.64 5.48 -12.25
CA GLN A 265 1.33 4.23 -11.58
C GLN A 265 1.86 3.04 -12.40
N MET A 266 2.74 2.27 -11.79
CA MET A 266 3.41 1.10 -12.39
C MET A 266 2.69 -0.21 -12.05
N ARG A 267 1.98 -0.26 -10.92
CA ARG A 267 1.23 -1.43 -10.45
C ARG A 267 -0.26 -1.12 -10.31
N PRO A 268 -1.17 -2.08 -10.52
CA PRO A 268 -2.60 -1.83 -10.43
C PRO A 268 -3.08 -1.44 -9.02
N ARG A 269 -2.34 -1.84 -7.98
CA ARG A 269 -2.61 -1.55 -6.58
C ARG A 269 -1.58 -0.56 -6.04
N ASN A 270 -2.06 0.47 -5.34
CA ASN A 270 -1.27 1.57 -4.77
C ASN A 270 -1.91 2.10 -3.47
N GLU A 271 -2.84 1.37 -2.88
CA GLU A 271 -3.66 1.82 -1.76
C GLU A 271 -2.82 2.07 -0.50
N ALA A 272 -1.78 1.25 -0.26
CA ALA A 272 -0.80 1.48 0.81
C ALA A 272 -0.07 2.83 0.68
N LEU A 273 0.31 3.22 -0.55
CA LEU A 273 0.95 4.50 -0.84
C LEU A 273 0.00 5.66 -0.52
N ASP A 274 -1.23 5.59 -1.05
CA ASP A 274 -2.20 6.66 -0.86
C ASP A 274 -2.62 6.78 0.63
N CYS A 275 -2.80 5.66 1.34
CA CYS A 275 -3.06 5.66 2.79
C CYS A 275 -1.91 6.32 3.58
N MET A 276 -0.65 6.06 3.25
CA MET A 276 0.50 6.71 3.92
C MET A 276 0.52 8.22 3.66
N VAL A 277 0.20 8.67 2.45
CA VAL A 277 0.04 10.09 2.12
C VAL A 277 -1.09 10.71 2.93
N TYR A 278 -2.22 10.01 3.07
CA TYR A 278 -3.38 10.48 3.83
C TYR A 278 -3.10 10.54 5.33
N ALA A 279 -2.38 9.57 5.90
CA ALA A 279 -1.93 9.63 7.29
C ALA A 279 -1.01 10.85 7.53
N THR A 280 -0.10 11.13 6.59
CA THR A 280 0.74 12.34 6.64
C THR A 280 -0.08 13.62 6.56
N ALA A 281 -1.11 13.65 5.71
CA ALA A 281 -2.05 14.76 5.61
C ALA A 281 -2.84 14.94 6.92
N ALA A 282 -3.30 13.85 7.53
CA ALA A 282 -3.97 13.84 8.84
C ALA A 282 -3.09 14.42 9.95
N MET A 283 -1.79 14.09 9.97
CA MET A 283 -0.84 14.66 10.91
C MET A 283 -0.74 16.18 10.76
N ARG A 284 -0.62 16.69 9.53
CA ARG A 284 -0.61 18.13 9.26
C ARG A 284 -1.93 18.82 9.60
N LEU A 285 -3.06 18.15 9.39
CA LEU A 285 -4.40 18.66 9.76
C LEU A 285 -4.61 18.72 11.28
N SER A 286 -3.97 17.82 12.05
CA SER A 286 -4.10 17.77 13.50
C SER A 286 -3.62 19.05 14.18
N LYS A 287 -2.58 19.69 13.61
CA LYS A 287 -1.85 20.84 14.19
C LYS A 287 -1.32 20.62 15.61
N LYS A 288 -1.27 19.36 16.07
CA LYS A 288 -0.70 19.02 17.37
C LYS A 288 0.81 19.06 17.25
N PRO A 289 1.52 19.62 18.25
CA PRO A 289 2.96 19.61 18.22
C PRO A 289 3.46 18.17 18.48
N LEU A 290 4.61 17.84 17.91
CA LEU A 290 5.24 16.53 18.02
C LEU A 290 6.35 16.50 19.08
N ASP A 291 6.42 17.54 19.92
CA ASP A 291 7.39 17.72 21.01
C ASP A 291 6.94 17.09 22.34
N GLY A 292 5.82 16.34 22.33
CA GLY A 292 5.17 15.80 23.51
C GLY A 292 5.70 14.45 24.00
N SER A 293 5.38 14.14 25.26
CA SER A 293 5.65 12.86 25.94
C SER A 293 5.06 11.67 25.15
N PRO A 294 5.72 10.48 25.20
CA PRO A 294 5.28 9.29 24.47
C PRO A 294 3.84 8.91 24.84
N VAL A 295 3.00 8.75 23.82
CA VAL A 295 1.68 8.12 23.86
C VAL A 295 1.92 6.62 23.97
N SER A 296 1.42 5.97 25.01
CA SER A 296 1.52 4.51 25.09
C SER A 296 0.68 3.87 23.99
N CYS A 297 1.29 3.08 23.14
CA CYS A 297 0.59 2.23 22.20
C CYS A 297 0.24 0.91 22.90
N ARG A 298 -1.04 0.51 22.84
CA ARG A 298 -1.62 -0.77 23.34
C ARG A 298 -1.79 -0.86 24.87
N GLU A 299 -3.02 -0.62 25.34
CA GLU A 299 -3.52 -1.37 26.48
C GLU A 299 -3.95 -2.75 25.96
N GLU A 300 -3.16 -3.79 26.23
CA GLU A 300 -3.65 -5.15 26.09
C GLU A 300 -4.86 -5.32 27.02
N LYS A 301 -6.04 -5.67 26.47
CA LYS A 301 -7.10 -6.23 27.30
C LYS A 301 -6.51 -7.45 28.03
N PRO A 302 -6.73 -7.60 29.35
CA PRO A 302 -6.20 -8.74 30.09
C PRO A 302 -6.64 -10.03 29.39
N GLN A 303 -5.66 -10.79 28.90
CA GLN A 303 -5.95 -12.15 28.44
C GLN A 303 -6.58 -12.91 29.61
N PRO A 304 -7.74 -13.57 29.44
CA PRO A 304 -8.23 -14.46 30.47
C PRO A 304 -7.16 -15.53 30.71
N LYS A 305 -6.61 -15.55 31.93
CA LYS A 305 -5.62 -16.55 32.36
C LYS A 305 -6.07 -17.93 31.88
N PRO A 306 -5.19 -18.74 31.26
CA PRO A 306 -5.54 -20.10 30.90
C PRO A 306 -6.02 -20.82 32.15
N GLN A 307 -7.29 -21.21 32.17
CA GLN A 307 -7.78 -22.13 33.19
C GLN A 307 -6.99 -23.44 33.07
N PRO A 308 -6.54 -24.05 34.18
CA PRO A 308 -5.81 -25.31 34.12
C PRO A 308 -6.69 -26.37 33.42
N GLN A 309 -6.29 -26.77 32.21
CA GLN A 309 -6.93 -27.89 31.54
C GLN A 309 -6.59 -29.17 32.31
N ALA A 310 -7.62 -29.93 32.70
CA ALA A 310 -7.44 -31.25 33.29
C ALA A 310 -6.58 -32.13 32.35
N PRO A 311 -5.66 -32.95 32.88
CA PRO A 311 -4.69 -33.67 32.06
C PRO A 311 -5.39 -34.59 31.06
N GLN A 312 -5.21 -34.30 29.78
CA GLN A 312 -5.66 -35.15 28.68
C GLN A 312 -4.80 -36.41 28.64
N GLN A 313 -5.43 -37.57 28.66
CA GLN A 313 -4.74 -38.86 28.55
C GLN A 313 -4.11 -39.04 27.16
N PRO A 314 -2.91 -39.62 27.05
CA PRO A 314 -2.21 -39.74 25.78
C PRO A 314 -2.96 -40.65 24.77
N ALA A 315 -2.95 -40.21 23.51
CA ALA A 315 -3.67 -40.77 22.36
C ALA A 315 -3.36 -42.25 22.01
N ALA A 316 -2.49 -42.92 22.75
CA ALA A 316 -2.15 -44.34 22.55
C ALA A 316 -3.25 -45.31 23.02
N VAL A 317 -4.20 -44.87 23.87
CA VAL A 317 -5.27 -45.75 24.40
C VAL A 317 -6.46 -45.87 23.44
N ILE A 318 -6.68 -44.89 22.55
CA ILE A 318 -7.86 -44.84 21.67
C ILE A 318 -7.76 -45.82 20.48
N TYR A 319 -6.54 -46.18 20.05
CA TYR A 319 -6.34 -47.11 18.93
C TYR A 319 -6.52 -48.60 19.29
N ALA A 320 -6.41 -48.97 20.56
CA ALA A 320 -6.60 -50.36 21.01
C ALA A 320 -8.08 -50.74 21.18
N GLN A 321 -8.95 -49.79 21.55
CA GLN A 321 -10.37 -50.06 21.81
C GLN A 321 -11.20 -50.19 20.52
N LYS A 322 -10.83 -49.50 19.43
CA LYS A 322 -11.54 -49.59 18.14
C LYS A 322 -11.28 -50.88 17.35
N LYS A 323 -10.17 -51.61 17.58
CA LYS A 323 -9.91 -52.90 16.92
C LYS A 323 -10.56 -54.11 17.62
N ALA A 324 -10.91 -54.00 18.91
CA ALA A 324 -11.60 -55.06 19.63
C ALA A 324 -13.10 -55.16 19.28
N ALA A 325 -13.72 -54.07 18.83
CA ALA A 325 -15.16 -54.00 18.56
C ALA A 325 -15.59 -54.52 17.16
N VAL A 326 -14.65 -54.80 16.25
CA VAL A 326 -14.95 -55.19 14.86
C VAL A 326 -14.75 -56.70 14.58
N SER A 327 -14.28 -57.49 15.56
CA SER A 327 -13.93 -58.91 15.34
C SER A 327 -14.82 -59.95 16.03
N ARG A 328 -16.01 -59.60 16.55
CA ARG A 328 -16.98 -60.59 17.04
C ARG A 328 -18.37 -60.35 16.48
N GLY A 329 -18.60 -60.89 15.28
CA GLY A 329 -19.92 -61.13 14.74
C GLY A 329 -20.54 -62.45 15.22
N ARG A 330 -21.87 -62.53 15.05
CA ARG A 330 -22.84 -63.61 15.34
C ARG A 330 -23.22 -63.73 16.83
N ILE A 331 -24.50 -63.78 17.20
CA ILE A 331 -25.53 -64.73 16.74
C ILE A 331 -26.93 -64.07 16.73
N SER A 332 -27.71 -64.41 15.70
CA SER A 332 -29.16 -64.20 15.56
C SER A 332 -29.92 -65.31 16.29
N LEU A 333 -30.95 -64.97 17.08
CA LEU A 333 -32.01 -65.90 17.48
C LEU A 333 -33.32 -65.12 17.73
N SER A 334 -34.18 -65.07 16.71
CA SER A 334 -35.60 -64.79 16.88
C SER A 334 -36.40 -65.82 16.09
N GLY A 335 -36.93 -66.82 16.79
CA GLY A 335 -37.84 -67.81 16.21
C GLY A 335 -38.20 -68.90 17.22
N LEU A 336 -39.29 -68.72 17.97
CA LEU A 336 -40.52 -69.52 17.86
C LEU A 336 -41.46 -69.24 19.04
N ARG A 337 -42.72 -68.95 18.70
CA ARG A 337 -43.89 -69.21 19.54
C ARG A 337 -44.47 -70.56 19.10
N ARG A 338 -44.97 -71.30 20.10
CA ARG A 338 -45.98 -72.38 20.06
C ARG A 338 -45.54 -73.76 19.56
N GLY A 339 -45.89 -74.77 20.36
CA GLY A 339 -45.81 -76.20 20.07
C GLY A 339 -45.27 -76.94 21.27
#